data_AF-A0A243SDG5-F1
#
_entry.id   AF-A0A243SDG5-F1
#
_cell.length_a   1.000
_cell.length_b   1.000
_cell.length_c   1.000
_cell.angle_alpha   90.00
_cell.angle_beta   90.00
_cell.angle_gamma   90.00
#
_symmetry.space_group_name_H-M   'P 1'
#
loop_
_entity.id
_entity.type
_entity.pdbx_description
1 polymer ?
#
loop_
_entity_poly.entity_id
_entity_poly.type
_entity_poly.pdbx_seq_one_letter_code
_entity_poly.pdbx_strand_id
1 'polypeptide(L)' 'MITSLSIKNYALIEKLTIDFSSGFSIITGETGAGKSIILGALGLVLG' A
#
# COMPACT_ATOMS: atom_id res chain seq x y z
N MET A 1 -11.92 9.73 1.35
CA MET A 1 -10.67 9.75 0.56
C MET A 1 -9.59 9.11 1.42
N ILE A 2 -8.77 8.22 0.87
CA ILE A 2 -7.70 7.57 1.65
C ILE A 2 -6.60 8.61 1.89
N THR A 3 -6.22 8.82 3.15
CA THR A 3 -5.19 9.79 3.55
C THR A 3 -3.88 9.12 3.96
N SER A 4 -3.96 7.88 4.46
CA SER A 4 -2.79 7.11 4.88
C SER A 4 -3.08 5.62 4.84
N LEU A 5 -2.07 4.80 4.59
CA LEU A 5 -2.10 3.34 4.73
C LEU A 5 -0.97 2.90 5.66
N SER A 6 -1.31 2.15 6.71
CA SER A 6 -0.33 1.51 7.60
C SER A 6 -0.44 0.00 7.47
N ILE A 7 0.68 -0.65 7.16
CA ILE A 7 0.78 -2.10 7.02
C ILE A 7 1.72 -2.60 8.11
N LYS A 8 1.28 -3.64 8.84
CA LYS A 8 2.11 -4.34 9.82
C LYS A 8 1.94 -5.84 9.65
N ASN A 9 3.05 -6.58 9.65
CA ASN A 9 3.09 -8.03 9.58
C ASN A 9 2.19 -8.63 8.47
N TYR A 10 2.32 -8.13 7.23
CA TYR A 10 1.51 -8.55 6.09
C TYR A 10 2.38 -8.93 4.90
N ALA A 11 2.24 -10.16 4.41
CA ALA A 11 3.13 -10.76 3.41
C ALA A 11 4.61 -10.60 3.82
N LEU A 12 5.42 -9.93 3.00
CA LEU A 12 6.85 -9.67 3.26
C LEU A 12 7.10 -8.34 4.00
N ILE A 13 6.04 -7.60 4.37
CA ILE A 13 6.15 -6.28 4.99
C ILE A 13 5.98 -6.42 6.52
N GLU A 14 7.05 -6.18 7.27
CA GLU A 14 7.01 -6.07 8.73
C GLU A 14 6.30 -4.78 9.17
N LYS A 15 6.70 -3.64 8.60
CA LYS A 15 6.09 -2.33 8.85
C LYS A 15 6.27 -1.39 7.67
N LEU A 16 5.16 -0.82 7.18
CA LEU A 16 5.16 0.23 6.16
C LEU A 16 4.10 1.28 6.51
N THR A 17 4.39 2.54 6.23
CA THR A 17 3.41 3.63 6.34
C THR A 17 3.54 4.50 5.10
N ILE A 18 2.40 4.77 4.47
CA ILE A 18 2.30 5.59 3.26
C ILE A 18 1.29 6.69 3.56
N ASP A 19 1.70 7.93 3.37
CA ASP A 19 0.79 9.08 3.39
C ASP A 19 0.42 9.44 1.95
N PHE A 20 -0.88 9.51 1.68
CA PHE A 20 -1.38 9.85 0.35
C PHE A 20 -1.60 11.36 0.25
N SER A 21 -1.05 11.95 -0.81
CA SER A 21 -1.36 13.32 -1.18
C SER A 21 -2.69 13.39 -1.94
N SER A 22 -3.31 14.56 -1.92
CA SER A 22 -4.49 14.84 -2.73
C SER A 22 -4.19 14.75 -4.23
N GLY A 23 -5.15 14.27 -5.01
CA GLY A 23 -5.03 14.15 -6.46
C GLY A 23 -4.70 12.72 -6.88
N PHE A 24 -3.64 12.55 -7.67
CA PHE A 24 -3.30 11.27 -8.29
C PHE A 24 -1.98 10.72 -7.71
N SER A 25 -2.06 9.55 -7.10
CA SER A 25 -0.89 8.84 -6.55
C SER A 25 -0.45 7.73 -7.51
N ILE A 26 0.85 7.67 -7.80
CA ILE A 26 1.44 6.64 -8.66
C ILE A 26 2.31 5.73 -7.79
N ILE A 27 2.04 4.43 -7.84
CA ILE A 27 2.84 3.41 -7.16
C ILE A 27 3.65 2.66 -8.24
N THR A 28 4.97 2.80 -8.20
CA THR A 28 5.90 2.12 -9.11
C THR A 28 6.74 1.09 -8.36
N GLY A 29 7.43 0.24 -9.12
CA GLY A 29 8.30 -0.80 -8.60
C GLY A 29 8.48 -1.94 -9.59
N GLU A 30 9.51 -2.76 -9.39
CA GLU A 30 9.74 -3.98 -10.16
C GLU A 30 8.70 -5.06 -9.84
N THR A 31 8.57 -6.07 -10.71
CA THR A 31 7.70 -7.22 -10.43
C THR A 31 8.17 -7.91 -9.14
N GLY A 32 7.27 -8.06 -8.17
CA GLY A 32 7.59 -8.66 -6.87
C GLY A 32 8.15 -7.70 -5.82
N ALA A 33 8.45 -6.44 -6.16
CA ALA A 33 9.06 -5.47 -5.25
C ALA A 33 8.12 -4.86 -4.18
N GLY A 34 6.90 -5.39 -4.01
CA GLY A 34 5.95 -4.94 -2.97
C GLY A 34 4.72 -4.19 -3.47
N LYS A 35 4.63 -3.83 -4.76
CA LYS A 35 3.43 -3.18 -5.34
C LYS A 35 2.15 -4.01 -5.13
N SER A 36 2.20 -5.31 -5.44
CA SER A 36 1.03 -6.20 -5.26
C SER A 36 0.62 -6.35 -3.80
N ILE A 37 1.57 -6.24 -2.86
CA ILE A 37 1.29 -6.28 -1.43
C ILE A 37 0.54 -5.03 -1.00
N ILE A 38 0.96 -3.85 -1.47
CA ILE A 38 0.25 -2.58 -1.18
C ILE A 38 -1.17 -2.61 -1.75
N LEU A 39 -1.34 -3.07 -3.00
CA LEU A 39 -2.67 -3.20 -3.61
C LEU A 39 -3.55 -4.22 -2.89
N GLY A 40 -2.98 -5.35 -2.47
CA GLY A 40 -3.69 -6.35 -1.66
C GLY A 40 -4.14 -5.81 -0.31
N ALA A 41 -3.28 -5.06 0.38
CA ALA A 41 -3.63 -4.42 1.65
C ALA A 41 -4.73 -3.37 1.48
N LEU A 42 -4.70 -2.57 0.40
CA LEU A 42 -5.77 -1.63 0.07
C LEU A 42 -7.10 -2.36 -0.19
N GLY A 43 -7.07 -3.47 -0.94
CA GLY A 43 -8.26 -4.30 -1.17
C GLY A 43 -8.86 -4.79 0.14
N LEU A 44 -8.06 -5.36 1.05
CA LEU A 44 -8.54 -5.85 2.35
C LEU A 44 -9.27 -4.78 3.18
N VAL A 45 -8.86 -3.52 3.09
CA VAL A 45 -9.48 -2.41 3.84
C VAL A 45 -10.74 -1.88 3.14
N LEU A 46 -10.82 -2.00 1.82
CA LEU A 46 -11.94 -1.50 1.02
C LEU A 46 -13.06 -2.54 0.85
N GLY A 47 -12.81 -3.83 1.14
CA GLY A 47 -13.73 -4.94 0.95
C GLY A 47 -13.62 -5.57 -0.43
#